data_AF-A0A7S4RMW5-F1
#
_entry.id   AF-A0A7S4RMW5-F1
#
_cell.length_a   1.000
_cell.length_b   1.000
_cell.length_c   1.000
_cell.angle_alpha   90.00
_cell.angle_beta   90.00
_cell.angle_gamma   90.00
#
_symmetry.space_group_name_H-M   'P 1'
#
loop_
_entity.id
_entity.type
_entity.pdbx_description
1 polymer ?
#
loop_
_entity_poly.entity_id
_entity_poly.type
_entity_poly.pdbx_seq_one_letter_code
_entity_poly.pdbx_strand_id
1 'polypeptide(L)'
;MHITGSVNILFLLMFSLDSDVMKGFESTVFAYGQTGTGKTHTMEGSLSTPEMYGVIPRSAQAIFESLKQPQYGEHTVTCSYLEIYNEELCDLLADEVKAS
;
A
#
# COMPACT_ATOMS: atom_id res chain seq x y z
N MET A 1 25.05 21.04 16.42
CA MET A 1 24.31 19.79 16.67
C MET A 1 23.42 19.56 15.46
N HIS A 2 23.98 18.88 14.46
CA HIS A 2 23.40 18.72 13.12
C HIS A 2 22.43 17.53 13.17
N ILE A 3 21.13 17.76 13.03
CA ILE A 3 20.16 16.69 12.80
C ILE A 3 20.04 16.53 11.29
N THR A 4 21.05 15.89 10.68
CA THR A 4 20.99 15.44 9.28
C THR A 4 20.40 14.03 9.28
N GLY A 5 19.09 13.95 9.47
CA GLY A 5 18.33 12.75 9.18
C GLY A 5 17.13 13.19 8.37
N SER A 6 17.17 13.01 7.05
CA SER A 6 15.92 13.01 6.27
C SER A 6 15.08 11.88 6.86
N VAL A 7 14.12 12.23 7.71
CA VAL A 7 13.08 11.29 8.15
C VAL A 7 12.39 10.87 6.87
N ASN A 8 12.65 9.64 6.43
CA ASN A 8 12.08 9.13 5.21
C ASN A 8 10.56 9.05 5.41
N ILE A 9 9.83 9.98 4.77
CA ILE A 9 8.39 10.14 4.98
C ILE A 9 7.62 8.86 4.61
N LEU A 10 8.16 8.05 3.69
CA LEU A 10 7.65 6.74 3.33
C LEU A 10 7.66 5.78 4.52
N PHE A 11 8.75 5.79 5.30
CA PHE A 11 8.91 4.93 6.47
C PHE A 11 7.93 5.32 7.58
N LEU A 12 7.74 6.62 7.82
CA LEU A 12 6.80 7.10 8.84
C LEU A 12 5.34 6.77 8.48
N LEU A 13 4.97 6.96 7.22
CA LEU A 13 3.64 6.60 6.71
C LEU A 13 3.36 5.11 6.88
N MET A 14 4.32 4.27 6.49
CA MET A 14 4.17 2.82 6.57
C MET A 14 4.06 2.32 8.02
N PHE A 15 4.90 2.86 8.92
CA PHE A 15 4.84 2.50 10.34
C PHE A 15 3.51 2.88 10.98
N SER A 16 3.00 4.07 10.65
CA SER A 16 1.70 4.53 11.17
C SER A 16 0.56 3.67 10.64
N LEU A 17 0.57 3.36 9.34
CA LEU A 17 -0.44 2.53 8.68
C LEU A 17 -0.50 1.13 9.29
N ASP A 18 0.63 0.45 9.43
CA ASP A 18 0.66 -0.89 10.04
C ASP A 18 0.16 -0.85 11.49
N SER A 19 0.62 0.12 12.29
CA SER A 19 0.20 0.26 13.68
C SER A 19 -1.31 0.46 13.84
N ASP A 20 -1.93 1.25 12.97
CA ASP A 20 -3.34 1.57 13.05
C ASP A 20 -4.21 0.42 12.53
N VAL A 21 -3.83 -0.21 11.42
CA VAL A 21 -4.51 -1.40 10.88
C VAL A 21 -4.50 -2.54 11.90
N MET A 22 -3.37 -2.81 12.55
CA MET A 22 -3.27 -3.90 13.53
C MET A 22 -4.04 -3.63 14.84
N LYS A 23 -4.44 -2.36 15.09
CA LYS A 23 -5.37 -1.98 16.17
C LYS A 23 -6.84 -2.01 15.73
N GLY A 24 -7.12 -2.30 14.46
CA GLY A 24 -8.47 -2.32 13.89
C GLY A 24 -8.97 -0.94 13.43
N PHE A 25 -8.09 0.04 13.21
CA PHE A 25 -8.46 1.32 12.62
C PHE A 25 -8.37 1.28 11.09
N GLU A 26 -9.28 1.99 10.44
CA GLU A 26 -9.23 2.25 9.01
C GLU A 26 -8.08 3.20 8.69
N SER A 27 -7.25 2.85 7.71
CA SER A 27 -6.11 3.66 7.26
C SER A 27 -6.15 3.82 5.75
N THR A 28 -5.90 5.04 5.27
CA THR A 28 -5.94 5.33 3.83
C THR A 28 -4.78 6.24 3.43
N VAL A 29 -4.09 5.88 2.34
CA VAL A 29 -2.98 6.64 1.78
C VAL A 29 -3.25 6.90 0.31
N PHE A 30 -3.19 8.18 -0.08
CA PHE A 30 -3.30 8.60 -1.48
C PHE A 30 -2.08 9.44 -1.87
N ALA A 31 -1.53 9.17 -3.05
CA ALA A 31 -0.53 10.03 -3.67
C ALA A 31 -1.22 11.05 -4.59
N TYR A 32 -0.97 12.33 -4.35
CA TYR A 32 -1.54 13.43 -5.14
C TYR A 32 -0.43 14.32 -5.71
N GLY A 33 -0.63 14.83 -6.91
CA GLY A 33 0.34 15.66 -7.63
C GLY A 33 0.14 15.64 -9.14
N GLN A 34 0.88 16.48 -9.85
CA GLN A 34 0.83 16.57 -11.32
C GLN A 34 1.30 15.27 -12.00
N THR A 35 0.91 15.03 -13.26
CA THR A 35 1.47 13.95 -14.07
C THR A 35 2.99 14.06 -14.14
N GLY A 36 3.70 12.93 -14.00
CA GLY A 36 5.16 12.89 -14.01
C GLY A 36 5.84 13.19 -12.67
N THR A 37 5.12 13.54 -11.60
CA THR A 37 5.72 13.85 -10.28
C THR A 37 5.95 12.62 -9.39
N GLY A 38 5.87 11.41 -9.95
CA GLY A 38 6.24 10.19 -9.24
C GLY A 38 5.14 9.53 -8.38
N LYS A 39 3.85 9.86 -8.54
CA LYS A 39 2.75 9.21 -7.79
C LYS A 39 2.79 7.67 -7.83
N THR A 40 2.81 7.10 -9.05
CA THR A 40 2.91 5.65 -9.27
C THR A 40 4.22 5.09 -8.73
N HIS A 41 5.33 5.80 -8.94
CA HIS A 41 6.63 5.42 -8.39
C HIS A 41 6.63 5.40 -6.84
N THR A 42 5.92 6.30 -6.18
CA THR A 42 5.79 6.31 -4.71
C THR A 42 4.88 5.19 -4.21
N MET A 43 3.73 4.94 -4.86
CA MET A 43 2.75 3.95 -4.41
C MET A 43 3.15 2.51 -4.75
N GLU A 44 3.56 2.25 -5.99
CA GLU A 44 3.94 0.91 -6.47
C GLU A 44 5.45 0.70 -6.41
N GLY A 45 6.22 1.71 -6.86
CA GLY A 45 7.66 1.59 -7.03
C GLY A 45 8.03 0.58 -8.11
N SER A 46 9.14 -0.13 -7.94
CA SER A 46 9.51 -1.28 -8.78
C SER A 46 9.56 -2.54 -7.94
N LEU A 47 8.91 -3.61 -8.40
CA LEU A 47 8.95 -4.93 -7.75
C LEU A 47 10.25 -5.70 -8.01
N SER A 48 11.21 -5.11 -8.74
CA SER A 48 12.48 -5.74 -9.07
C SER A 48 13.37 -6.00 -7.85
N THR A 49 13.42 -5.08 -6.88
CA THR A 49 14.20 -5.24 -5.65
C THR A 49 13.50 -4.60 -4.45
N PRO A 50 13.69 -5.12 -3.21
CA PRO A 50 13.02 -4.60 -2.01
C PRO A 50 13.30 -3.12 -1.70
N GLU A 51 14.45 -2.59 -2.13
CA GLU A 51 14.81 -1.18 -1.96
C GLU A 51 13.96 -0.26 -2.83
N MET A 52 13.43 -0.78 -3.93
CA MET A 52 12.62 -0.03 -4.90
C MET A 52 11.12 -0.14 -4.66
N TYR A 53 10.68 -0.92 -3.68
CA TYR A 53 9.26 -1.08 -3.35
C TYR A 53 8.63 0.26 -2.93
N GLY A 54 7.44 0.54 -3.46
CA GLY A 54 6.60 1.67 -3.03
C GLY A 54 5.79 1.38 -1.77
N VAL A 55 4.83 2.24 -1.45
CA VAL A 55 3.94 2.09 -0.28
C VAL A 55 3.20 0.74 -0.30
N ILE A 56 2.53 0.39 -1.40
CA ILE A 56 1.63 -0.77 -1.49
C ILE A 56 2.35 -2.09 -1.15
N PRO A 57 3.44 -2.49 -1.86
CA PRO A 57 4.12 -3.75 -1.56
C PRO A 57 4.74 -3.78 -0.16
N ARG A 58 5.24 -2.65 0.36
CA ARG A 58 5.83 -2.62 1.71
C ARG A 58 4.77 -2.71 2.81
N SER A 59 3.64 -2.02 2.65
CA SER A 59 2.51 -2.10 3.59
C SER A 59 1.94 -3.52 3.63
N ALA A 60 1.76 -4.16 2.48
CA ALA A 60 1.35 -5.56 2.44
C ALA A 60 2.33 -6.45 3.21
N GLN A 61 3.63 -6.31 2.96
CA GLN A 61 4.65 -7.07 3.68
C GLN A 61 4.62 -6.84 5.19
N ALA A 62 4.49 -5.59 5.65
CA ALA A 62 4.44 -5.24 7.06
C ALA A 62 3.22 -5.88 7.75
N ILE A 63 2.03 -5.75 7.14
CA ILE A 63 0.79 -6.33 7.67
C ILE A 63 0.91 -7.86 7.77
N PHE A 64 1.37 -8.53 6.72
CA PHE A 64 1.56 -9.98 6.73
C PHE A 64 2.63 -10.44 7.73
N GLU A 65 3.65 -9.63 8.01
CA GLU A 65 4.64 -9.93 9.05
C GLU A 65 4.03 -9.76 10.45
N SER A 66 3.27 -8.70 10.67
CA SER A 66 2.56 -8.43 11.93
C SER A 66 1.55 -9.52 12.26
N LEU A 67 0.81 -10.01 11.27
CA LEU A 67 -0.18 -11.08 11.42
C LEU A 67 0.43 -12.45 11.80
N LYS A 68 1.75 -12.66 11.63
CA LYS A 68 2.42 -13.89 12.12
C LYS A 68 2.54 -13.93 13.64
N GLN A 69 2.35 -12.81 14.33
CA GLN A 69 2.52 -12.76 15.77
C GLN A 69 1.38 -13.53 16.49
N PRO A 70 1.68 -14.36 17.51
CA PRO A 70 0.69 -15.28 18.09
C PRO A 70 -0.59 -14.63 18.63
N GLN A 71 -0.55 -13.35 19.00
CA GLN A 71 -1.71 -12.65 19.53
C GLN A 71 -2.83 -12.39 18.51
N TYR A 72 -2.54 -12.44 17.20
CA TYR A 72 -3.53 -12.16 16.16
C TYR A 72 -4.33 -13.40 15.73
N GLY A 73 -3.98 -14.59 16.24
CA GLY A 73 -4.74 -15.81 16.03
C GLY A 73 -5.03 -16.11 14.55
N GLU A 74 -6.20 -16.70 14.29
CA GLU A 74 -6.69 -16.93 12.94
C GLU A 74 -7.24 -15.63 12.33
N HIS A 75 -6.82 -15.33 11.11
CA HIS A 75 -7.16 -14.10 10.42
C HIS A 75 -7.45 -14.38 8.94
N THR A 76 -8.35 -13.57 8.36
CA THR A 76 -8.64 -13.57 6.92
C THR A 76 -8.27 -12.20 6.37
N VAL A 77 -7.52 -12.19 5.27
CA VAL A 77 -7.14 -10.97 4.55
C VAL A 77 -7.79 -11.00 3.18
N THR A 78 -8.54 -9.95 2.85
CA THR A 78 -9.16 -9.75 1.54
C THR A 78 -8.51 -8.56 0.85
N CYS A 79 -8.36 -8.63 -0.48
CA CYS A 79 -7.82 -7.55 -1.29
C CYS A 79 -8.75 -7.29 -2.48
N SER A 80 -8.92 -6.01 -2.83
CA SER A 80 -9.64 -5.56 -4.02
C SER A 80 -8.77 -4.53 -4.73
N TYR A 81 -8.74 -4.53 -6.06
CA TYR A 81 -8.01 -3.53 -6.83
C TYR A 81 -8.93 -2.89 -7.85
N LEU A 82 -9.19 -1.60 -7.67
CA LEU A 82 -10.21 -0.87 -8.43
C LEU A 82 -9.58 0.33 -9.14
N GLU A 83 -10.00 0.56 -10.38
CA GLU A 83 -9.67 1.78 -11.14
C GLU A 83 -10.93 2.63 -11.33
N ILE A 84 -10.79 3.94 -11.19
CA ILE A 84 -11.82 4.90 -11.59
C ILE A 84 -11.32 5.59 -12.86
N TYR A 85 -11.94 5.27 -13.99
CA TYR A 85 -11.63 5.87 -15.28
C TYR A 85 -12.91 6.42 -15.90
N ASN A 86 -12.91 7.69 -16.29
CA ASN A 86 -14.08 8.36 -16.87
C ASN A 86 -15.37 8.22 -16.02
N GLU A 87 -15.26 8.37 -14.69
CA GLU A 87 -16.36 8.19 -13.73
C GLU A 87 -16.94 6.76 -13.67
N GLU A 88 -16.32 5.80 -14.36
CA GLU A 88 -16.67 4.38 -14.28
C GLU A 88 -15.70 3.65 -13.36
N LEU A 89 -16.24 2.73 -12.56
CA LEU A 89 -15.47 1.88 -11.65
C LEU A 89 -15.21 0.53 -12.31
N CYS A 90 -13.94 0.18 -12.45
CA CYS A 90 -13.46 -1.05 -13.06
C CYS A 90 -12.78 -1.92 -11.99
N ASP A 91 -13.17 -3.19 -11.89
CA ASP A 91 -12.48 -4.17 -11.06
C ASP A 91 -11.30 -4.77 -11.83
N LEU A 92 -10.08 -4.47 -11.37
CA LEU A 92 -8.84 -4.92 -12.00
C LEU A 92 -8.49 -6.37 -11.65
N LEU A 93 -9.19 -7.00 -10.70
CA LEU A 93 -9.01 -8.41 -10.33
C LEU A 93 -10.14 -9.31 -10.83
N ALA A 94 -11.18 -8.75 -11.46
CA ALA A 94 -12.23 -9.54 -12.06
C ALA A 94 -11.67 -10.38 -13.23
N ASP A 95 -12.07 -11.65 -13.32
CA ASP A 95 -11.81 -12.45 -14.51
C ASP A 95 -12.45 -11.75 -15.71
N GLU A 96 -11.69 -11.53 -16.80
CA GLU A 96 -12.25 -11.02 -18.05
C GLU A 96 -13.36 -11.96 -18.53
N VAL A 97 -14.62 -11.67 -18.19
CA VAL A 97 -15.75 -12.21 -18.94
C VAL A 97 -15.80 -11.42 -20.24
N LYS A 98 -14.96 -11.81 -21.20
CA LYS A 98 -15.17 -11.45 -22.60
C LYS A 98 -16.55 -12.01 -22.99
N ALA A 99 -17.56 -11.16 -22.97
CA ALA A 99 -18.84 -11.46 -23.61
C ALA A 99 -18.55 -11.82 -25.08
N SER A 100 -18.92 -13.04 -25.45
CA SER A 100 -18.85 -13.56 -26.83
C SER A 100 -20.09 -13.18 -27.61
#